data_AF-A0A834LQQ8-F1
#
_entry.id   AF-A0A834LQQ8-F1
#
_cell.length_a   1.000
_cell.length_b   1.000
_cell.length_c   1.000
_cell.angle_alpha   90.00
_cell.angle_beta   90.00
_cell.angle_gamma   90.00
#
_symmetry.space_group_name_H-M   'P 1'
#
loop_
_entity.id
_entity.type
_entity.pdbx_description
1 polymer ?
#
loop_
_entity_poly.entity_id
_entity_poly.type
_entity_poly.pdbx_seq_one_letter_code
_entity_poly.pdbx_strand_id
1 'polypeptide(L)'
;MAMVKCAIQLGIPEALEAHGGPAALHDLSSTLGCSPSALHRVMRFLVHRKILKEAPAGYLQTPLSRLLLKNGEKSMAAILLLESSPVMLAPWHCLSDRVLANGSPAFESTHGEDIWSYAEENPGHSKLINDAMACNARVAVPALVEGCPEVFDGVESMVDVGGGDGTALRLLVQAFPWIRGINFDLPHVVSVALDCVGVEHVGGDMFASVPKADAAYLMCVLHDWDDDECIQILRKCKEAIPKDKGKVIIVEAVVEEDNNDKLEFVRLMMDMVMMAHTNKGKERTSKEWAYVLSESGFSRHTIKNVKAVQSWVLHDWDDDECIQILRKCREAIPKDKGKVIIVEAVVEEDNNDKLEYVRLMLDMVMMAHTNKGKERTSKEWAYVLSESGFSRHTIKNIKAVQSVIEAYP
;
A
#
# COMPACT_ATOMS: atom_id res chain seq x y z
N MET A 1 7.07 -3.41 -13.51
CA MET A 1 5.72 -3.99 -13.32
C MET A 1 5.42 -5.20 -14.23
N ALA A 2 5.59 -5.11 -15.55
CA ALA A 2 5.24 -6.21 -16.48
C ALA A 2 5.90 -7.58 -16.18
N MET A 3 7.17 -7.60 -15.76
CA MET A 3 7.84 -8.85 -15.36
C MET A 3 7.27 -9.46 -14.08
N VAL A 4 6.81 -8.62 -13.15
CA VAL A 4 6.17 -9.05 -11.90
C VAL A 4 4.78 -9.59 -12.19
N LYS A 5 4.01 -8.92 -13.05
CA LYS A 5 2.74 -9.41 -13.61
C LYS A 5 2.92 -10.80 -14.22
N CYS A 6 3.95 -10.98 -15.06
CA CYS A 6 4.28 -12.26 -15.67
C CYS A 6 4.52 -13.35 -14.61
N ALA A 7 5.29 -13.04 -13.56
CA ALA A 7 5.54 -13.99 -12.47
C ALA A 7 4.25 -14.42 -11.74
N ILE A 8 3.37 -13.46 -11.45
CA ILE A 8 2.04 -13.71 -10.84
C ILE A 8 1.19 -14.57 -11.79
N GLN A 9 1.11 -14.20 -13.06
CA GLN A 9 0.27 -14.90 -14.04
C GLN A 9 0.73 -16.35 -14.25
N LEU A 10 2.04 -16.58 -14.33
CA LEU A 10 2.62 -17.91 -14.44
C LEU A 10 2.46 -18.74 -13.16
N GLY A 11 2.17 -18.13 -12.00
CA GLY A 11 2.07 -18.85 -10.74
C GLY A 11 3.42 -19.24 -10.15
N ILE A 12 4.48 -18.47 -10.45
CA ILE A 12 5.83 -18.73 -9.93
C ILE A 12 5.86 -18.72 -8.40
N PRO A 13 5.23 -17.74 -7.70
CA PRO A 13 5.19 -17.75 -6.24
C PRO A 13 4.51 -19.01 -5.69
N GLU A 14 3.36 -19.39 -6.24
CA GLU A 14 2.61 -20.55 -5.78
C GLU A 14 3.39 -21.86 -5.99
N ALA A 15 4.08 -22.01 -7.12
CA ALA A 15 4.90 -23.19 -7.37
C ALA A 15 6.07 -23.31 -6.39
N LEU A 16 6.72 -22.19 -6.06
CA LEU A 16 7.79 -22.18 -5.07
C LEU A 16 7.27 -22.45 -3.65
N GLU A 17 6.12 -21.90 -3.30
CA GLU A 17 5.48 -22.11 -2.00
C GLU A 17 5.08 -23.59 -1.83
N ALA A 18 4.47 -24.18 -2.86
CA ALA A 18 4.08 -25.59 -2.86
C ALA A 18 5.28 -26.55 -2.82
N HIS A 19 6.45 -26.14 -3.35
CA HIS A 19 7.66 -26.94 -3.29
C HIS A 19 8.28 -26.98 -1.88
N GLY A 20 8.05 -25.95 -1.06
CA GLY A 20 8.50 -25.91 0.34
C GLY A 20 10.01 -25.75 0.56
N GLY A 21 10.77 -25.36 -0.48
CA GLY A 21 12.23 -25.25 -0.43
C GLY A 21 12.85 -24.75 -1.75
N PRO A 22 14.18 -24.81 -1.90
CA PRO A 22 14.84 -24.43 -3.15
C PRO A 22 14.36 -25.32 -4.31
N ALA A 23 13.81 -24.73 -5.36
CA ALA A 23 13.30 -25.47 -6.52
C ALA A 23 14.22 -25.30 -7.73
N ALA A 24 14.67 -26.41 -8.31
CA ALA A 24 15.49 -26.38 -9.52
C ALA A 24 14.69 -25.82 -10.70
N LEU A 25 15.39 -25.16 -11.64
CA LEU A 25 14.76 -24.58 -12.84
C LEU A 25 13.93 -25.62 -13.62
N HIS A 26 14.46 -26.83 -13.76
CA HIS A 26 13.77 -27.94 -14.45
C HIS A 26 12.42 -28.24 -13.80
N ASP A 27 12.37 -28.34 -12.48
CA ASP A 27 11.16 -28.73 -11.75
C ASP A 27 10.10 -27.63 -11.82
N LEU A 28 10.53 -26.36 -11.70
CA LEU A 28 9.65 -25.21 -11.91
C LEU A 28 9.15 -25.16 -13.36
N SER A 29 10.02 -25.40 -14.34
CA SER A 29 9.65 -25.41 -15.75
C SER A 29 8.58 -26.47 -16.05
N SER A 30 8.75 -27.68 -15.51
CA SER A 30 7.78 -28.77 -15.63
C SER A 30 6.46 -28.45 -14.92
N THR A 31 6.54 -27.95 -13.67
CA THR A 31 5.35 -27.61 -12.86
C THR A 31 4.52 -26.49 -13.50
N LEU A 32 5.20 -25.48 -14.05
CA LEU A 32 4.57 -24.29 -14.64
C LEU A 32 4.27 -24.44 -16.14
N GLY A 33 4.66 -25.55 -16.76
CA GLY A 33 4.53 -25.75 -18.21
C GLY A 33 5.32 -24.74 -19.05
N CYS A 34 6.40 -24.19 -18.51
CA CYS A 34 7.21 -23.15 -19.17
C CYS A 34 8.34 -23.75 -20.01
N SER A 35 8.87 -22.98 -20.97
CA SER A 35 10.17 -23.29 -21.58
C SER A 35 11.30 -23.02 -20.58
N PRO A 36 12.24 -23.97 -20.34
CA PRO A 36 13.32 -23.76 -19.38
C PRO A 36 14.16 -22.53 -19.69
N SER A 37 14.45 -22.28 -20.97
CA SER A 37 15.26 -21.13 -21.41
C SER A 37 14.54 -19.79 -21.17
N ALA A 38 13.24 -19.74 -21.47
CA ALA A 38 12.45 -18.54 -21.24
C ALA A 38 12.25 -18.27 -19.75
N LEU A 39 11.87 -19.31 -18.98
CA LEU A 39 11.70 -19.22 -17.53
C LEU A 39 12.99 -18.77 -16.86
N HIS A 40 14.15 -19.32 -17.24
CA HIS A 40 15.44 -18.89 -16.71
C HIS A 40 15.69 -17.38 -16.86
N ARG A 41 15.32 -16.79 -18.01
CA ARG A 41 15.45 -15.34 -18.23
C ARG A 41 14.55 -14.53 -17.30
N VAL A 42 13.33 -15.01 -17.06
CA VAL A 42 12.38 -14.41 -16.10
C VAL A 42 12.95 -14.52 -14.68
N MET A 43 13.32 -15.73 -14.25
CA MET A 43 13.85 -16.00 -12.92
C MET A 43 15.11 -15.18 -12.64
N ARG A 44 16.04 -15.09 -13.58
CA ARG A 44 17.25 -14.26 -13.47
C ARG A 44 16.91 -12.78 -13.26
N PHE A 45 15.88 -12.25 -13.94
CA PHE A 45 15.42 -10.89 -13.71
C PHE A 45 14.81 -10.71 -12.32
N LEU A 46 13.95 -11.64 -11.88
CA LEU A 46 13.34 -11.60 -10.55
C LEU A 46 14.38 -11.73 -9.43
N VAL A 47 15.42 -12.53 -9.63
CA VAL A 47 16.56 -12.67 -8.70
C VAL A 47 17.40 -11.40 -8.66
N HIS A 48 17.73 -10.82 -9.83
CA HIS A 48 18.44 -9.55 -9.87
C HIS A 48 17.67 -8.43 -9.16
N ARG A 49 16.34 -8.47 -9.28
CA ARG A 49 15.42 -7.60 -8.58
C ARG A 49 15.08 -8.08 -7.18
N LYS A 50 15.83 -9.01 -6.57
CA LYS A 50 15.62 -9.49 -5.18
C LYS A 50 14.20 -9.99 -4.85
N ILE A 51 13.33 -10.16 -5.85
CA ILE A 51 11.99 -10.74 -5.71
C ILE A 51 12.14 -12.23 -5.43
N LEU A 52 13.11 -12.88 -6.06
CA LEU A 52 13.49 -14.26 -5.75
C LEU A 52 14.95 -14.30 -5.28
N LYS A 53 15.33 -15.41 -4.65
CA LYS A 53 16.71 -15.70 -4.30
C LYS A 53 17.17 -16.93 -5.09
N GLU A 54 18.39 -16.89 -5.61
CA GLU A 54 19.04 -18.06 -6.22
C GLU A 54 20.03 -18.65 -5.23
N ALA A 55 19.96 -19.96 -5.03
CA ALA A 55 20.86 -20.75 -4.21
C ALA A 55 21.43 -21.90 -5.05
N PRO A 56 22.52 -22.57 -4.61
CA PRO A 56 23.11 -23.68 -5.37
C PRO A 56 22.12 -24.81 -5.73
N ALA A 57 21.09 -25.00 -4.90
CA ALA A 57 20.05 -26.02 -5.09
C ALA A 57 18.85 -25.56 -5.95
N GLY A 58 18.73 -24.26 -6.27
CA GLY A 58 17.60 -23.73 -7.04
C GLY A 58 17.12 -22.36 -6.57
N TYR A 59 15.91 -21.98 -6.99
CA TYR A 59 15.27 -20.72 -6.65
C TYR A 59 14.46 -20.82 -5.36
N LEU A 60 14.44 -19.73 -4.60
CA LEU A 60 13.78 -19.60 -3.31
C LEU A 60 12.86 -18.39 -3.30
N GLN A 61 11.75 -18.52 -2.58
CA GLN A 61 10.92 -17.40 -2.15
C GLN A 61 11.75 -16.43 -1.30
N THR A 62 11.57 -15.13 -1.53
CA THR A 62 11.87 -14.11 -0.54
C THR A 62 10.56 -13.65 0.10
N PRO A 63 10.61 -12.89 1.19
CA PRO A 63 9.38 -12.29 1.72
C PRO A 63 8.64 -11.45 0.67
N LEU A 64 9.37 -10.86 -0.30
CA LEU A 64 8.79 -10.06 -1.38
C LEU A 64 7.98 -10.88 -2.37
N SER A 65 8.50 -12.01 -2.85
CA SER A 65 7.74 -12.89 -3.75
C SER A 65 6.54 -13.54 -3.07
N ARG A 66 6.53 -13.67 -1.74
CA ARG A 66 5.35 -14.14 -1.00
C ARG A 66 4.19 -13.14 -1.06
N LEU A 67 4.47 -11.85 -1.23
CA LEU A 67 3.42 -10.85 -1.49
C LEU A 67 2.75 -11.03 -2.86
N LEU A 68 3.35 -11.81 -3.75
CA LEU A 68 2.82 -12.07 -5.09
C LEU A 68 1.92 -13.30 -5.17
N LEU A 69 1.75 -14.03 -4.06
CA LEU A 69 0.81 -15.15 -3.95
C LEU A 69 -0.62 -14.64 -4.12
N LYS A 70 -1.37 -15.12 -5.11
CA LYS A 70 -2.72 -14.62 -5.42
C LYS A 70 -3.70 -14.72 -4.25
N ASN A 71 -3.57 -15.77 -3.44
CA ASN A 71 -4.48 -16.08 -2.34
C ASN A 71 -3.86 -15.87 -0.95
N GLY A 72 -2.73 -15.17 -0.85
CA GLY A 72 -2.11 -14.85 0.43
C GLY A 72 -2.91 -13.76 1.17
N GLU A 73 -3.03 -13.88 2.50
CA GLU A 73 -3.68 -12.84 3.33
C GLU A 73 -3.03 -11.46 3.13
N LYS A 74 -1.71 -11.45 2.93
CA LYS A 74 -0.87 -10.27 2.68
C LYS A 74 -0.56 -10.09 1.19
N SER A 75 -1.40 -10.59 0.28
CA SER A 75 -1.13 -10.47 -1.15
C SER A 75 -1.22 -9.02 -1.63
N MET A 76 -0.30 -8.64 -2.50
CA MET A 76 -0.30 -7.43 -3.34
C MET A 76 -0.51 -7.79 -4.83
N ALA A 77 -0.81 -9.05 -5.14
CA ALA A 77 -0.94 -9.50 -6.52
C ALA A 77 -2.06 -8.75 -7.26
N ALA A 78 -3.20 -8.50 -6.61
CA ALA A 78 -4.36 -7.88 -7.25
C ALA A 78 -4.09 -6.45 -7.70
N ILE A 79 -3.49 -5.60 -6.85
CA ILE A 79 -3.15 -4.22 -7.24
C ILE A 79 -2.13 -4.20 -8.38
N LEU A 80 -1.14 -5.10 -8.36
CA LEU A 80 -0.18 -5.21 -9.45
C LEU A 80 -0.83 -5.69 -10.76
N LEU A 81 -1.80 -6.60 -10.68
CA LEU A 81 -2.55 -7.08 -11.84
C LEU A 81 -3.47 -5.99 -12.40
N LEU A 82 -4.09 -5.17 -11.56
CA LEU A 82 -4.90 -4.01 -11.94
C LEU A 82 -4.05 -2.97 -12.67
N GLU A 83 -3.02 -2.45 -12.01
CA GLU A 83 -2.16 -1.37 -12.52
C GLU A 83 -1.38 -1.76 -13.78
N SER A 84 -1.14 -3.06 -13.97
CA SER A 84 -0.49 -3.58 -15.18
C SER A 84 -1.45 -4.18 -16.21
N SER A 85 -2.76 -4.05 -15.98
CA SER A 85 -3.76 -4.49 -16.95
C SER A 85 -3.69 -3.62 -18.22
N PRO A 86 -4.04 -4.16 -19.40
CA PRO A 86 -4.10 -3.35 -20.62
C PRO A 86 -5.03 -2.14 -20.47
N VAL A 87 -6.15 -2.30 -19.76
CA VAL A 87 -7.13 -1.23 -19.48
C VAL A 87 -6.49 -0.09 -18.70
N MET A 88 -5.76 -0.40 -17.62
CA MET A 88 -5.13 0.64 -16.78
C MET A 88 -3.83 1.20 -17.35
N LEU A 89 -3.15 0.47 -18.25
CA LEU A 89 -1.94 0.96 -18.92
C LEU A 89 -2.25 1.87 -20.11
N ALA A 90 -3.36 1.67 -20.80
CA ALA A 90 -3.67 2.41 -22.02
C ALA A 90 -3.80 3.94 -21.81
N PRO A 91 -4.46 4.46 -20.74
CA PRO A 91 -4.57 5.89 -20.46
C PRO A 91 -3.23 6.60 -20.29
N TRP A 92 -2.19 5.91 -19.82
CA TRP A 92 -0.85 6.48 -19.67
C TRP A 92 -0.24 6.95 -21.00
N HIS A 93 -0.67 6.36 -22.12
CA HIS A 93 -0.24 6.79 -23.46
C HIS A 93 -0.87 8.12 -23.89
N CYS A 94 -1.91 8.60 -23.21
CA CYS A 94 -2.63 9.83 -23.49
C CYS A 94 -2.30 10.98 -22.52
N LEU A 95 -1.34 10.79 -21.60
CA LEU A 95 -1.00 11.81 -20.60
C LEU A 95 -0.50 13.13 -21.20
N SER A 96 0.21 13.09 -22.32
CA SER A 96 0.67 14.31 -23.00
C SER A 96 -0.50 15.19 -23.46
N ASP A 97 -1.60 14.57 -23.88
CA ASP A 97 -2.79 15.29 -24.32
C ASP A 97 -3.61 15.78 -23.12
N ARG A 98 -3.67 14.96 -22.05
CA ARG A 98 -4.32 15.30 -20.78
C ARG A 98 -3.80 16.59 -20.17
N VAL A 99 -2.49 16.84 -20.22
CA VAL A 99 -1.88 18.03 -19.59
C VAL A 99 -2.04 19.32 -20.40
N LEU A 100 -2.61 19.26 -21.61
CA LEU A 100 -2.92 20.46 -22.38
C LEU A 100 -4.06 21.24 -21.70
N ALA A 101 -4.10 22.56 -21.86
CA ALA A 101 -5.13 23.41 -21.24
C ALA A 101 -6.57 23.01 -21.63
N ASN A 102 -6.75 22.38 -22.79
CA ASN A 102 -8.02 21.83 -23.27
C ASN A 102 -7.96 20.29 -23.39
N GLY A 103 -7.09 19.65 -22.60
CA GLY A 103 -6.92 18.21 -22.56
C GLY A 103 -8.18 17.51 -22.04
N SER A 104 -8.45 16.32 -22.58
CA SER A 104 -9.54 15.47 -22.13
C SER A 104 -9.03 14.47 -21.08
N PRO A 105 -9.88 13.92 -20.20
CA PRO A 105 -9.51 12.81 -19.32
C PRO A 105 -8.88 11.65 -20.09
N ALA A 106 -7.75 11.15 -19.58
CA ALA A 106 -6.97 10.15 -20.30
C ALA A 106 -7.71 8.80 -20.40
N PHE A 107 -8.38 8.39 -19.33
CA PHE A 107 -9.17 7.16 -19.31
C PHE A 107 -10.35 7.23 -20.28
N GLU A 108 -11.16 8.29 -20.19
CA GLU A 108 -12.30 8.52 -21.08
C GLU A 108 -11.89 8.62 -22.55
N SER A 109 -10.78 9.30 -22.85
CA SER A 109 -10.27 9.39 -24.22
C SER A 109 -9.86 8.03 -24.80
N THR A 110 -9.48 7.10 -23.93
CA THR A 110 -9.00 5.75 -24.31
C THR A 110 -10.15 4.75 -24.43
N HIS A 111 -11.11 4.81 -23.50
CA HIS A 111 -12.13 3.77 -23.34
C HIS A 111 -13.55 4.26 -23.66
N GLY A 112 -13.76 5.57 -23.85
CA GLY A 112 -15.03 6.20 -24.25
C GLY A 112 -15.93 6.65 -23.10
N GLU A 113 -15.58 6.30 -21.86
CA GLU A 113 -16.34 6.59 -20.64
C GLU A 113 -15.40 6.69 -19.43
N ASP A 114 -15.89 7.19 -18.29
CA ASP A 114 -15.10 7.22 -17.06
C ASP A 114 -14.88 5.82 -16.46
N ILE A 115 -13.89 5.67 -15.58
CA ILE A 115 -13.50 4.38 -15.01
C ILE A 115 -14.63 3.67 -14.25
N TRP A 116 -15.55 4.42 -13.64
CA TRP A 116 -16.64 3.84 -12.86
C TRP A 116 -17.77 3.32 -13.75
N SER A 117 -18.15 4.09 -14.77
CA SER A 117 -19.07 3.63 -15.82
C SER A 117 -18.51 2.40 -16.54
N TYR A 118 -17.22 2.44 -16.90
CA TYR A 118 -16.52 1.30 -17.50
C TYR A 118 -16.57 0.05 -16.61
N ALA A 119 -16.33 0.22 -15.31
CA ALA A 119 -16.36 -0.89 -14.36
C ALA A 119 -17.75 -1.52 -14.24
N GLU A 120 -18.81 -0.71 -14.27
CA GLU A 120 -20.20 -1.19 -14.24
C GLU A 120 -20.52 -2.09 -15.45
N GLU A 121 -20.08 -1.70 -16.64
CA GLU A 121 -20.26 -2.50 -17.86
C GLU A 121 -19.30 -3.69 -17.97
N ASN A 122 -18.21 -3.69 -17.20
CA ASN A 122 -17.15 -4.70 -17.25
C ASN A 122 -16.93 -5.38 -15.87
N PRO A 123 -17.75 -6.38 -15.49
CA PRO A 123 -17.67 -7.03 -14.18
C PRO A 123 -16.30 -7.62 -13.82
N GLY A 124 -15.54 -8.09 -14.83
CA GLY A 124 -14.18 -8.57 -14.62
C GLY A 124 -13.19 -7.46 -14.22
N HIS A 125 -13.39 -6.24 -14.73
CA HIS A 125 -12.60 -5.07 -14.35
C HIS A 125 -13.04 -4.54 -12.98
N SER A 126 -14.35 -4.43 -12.73
CA SER A 126 -14.90 -4.09 -11.40
C SER A 126 -14.39 -5.03 -10.31
N LYS A 127 -14.37 -6.35 -10.57
CA LYS A 127 -13.77 -7.32 -9.64
C LYS A 127 -12.28 -7.04 -9.40
N LEU A 128 -11.52 -6.69 -10.45
CA LEU A 128 -10.09 -6.43 -10.33
C LEU A 128 -9.81 -5.16 -9.49
N ILE A 129 -10.64 -4.11 -9.64
CA ILE A 129 -10.60 -2.92 -8.77
C ILE A 129 -10.88 -3.32 -7.32
N ASN A 130 -11.98 -4.04 -7.07
CA ASN A 130 -12.36 -4.48 -5.72
C ASN A 130 -11.25 -5.33 -5.07
N ASP A 131 -10.69 -6.31 -5.79
CA ASP A 131 -9.61 -7.15 -5.27
C ASP A 131 -8.36 -6.31 -4.92
N ALA A 132 -8.05 -5.29 -5.73
CA ALA A 132 -6.93 -4.39 -5.50
C ALA A 132 -7.15 -3.47 -4.29
N MET A 133 -8.33 -2.88 -4.16
CA MET A 133 -8.68 -2.05 -3.00
C MET A 133 -8.71 -2.88 -1.71
N ALA A 134 -9.19 -4.12 -1.77
CA ALA A 134 -9.12 -5.06 -0.66
C ALA A 134 -7.67 -5.39 -0.25
N CYS A 135 -6.72 -5.48 -1.20
CA CYS A 135 -5.29 -5.58 -0.88
C CYS A 135 -4.79 -4.37 -0.09
N ASN A 136 -5.12 -3.16 -0.53
CA ASN A 136 -4.72 -1.92 0.15
C ASN A 136 -5.33 -1.85 1.57
N ALA A 137 -6.62 -2.18 1.71
CA ALA A 137 -7.32 -2.22 3.00
C ALA A 137 -6.65 -3.17 4.01
N ARG A 138 -6.20 -4.36 3.56
CA ARG A 138 -5.48 -5.33 4.41
C ARG A 138 -4.14 -4.82 4.93
N VAL A 139 -3.55 -3.79 4.30
CA VAL A 139 -2.35 -3.09 4.78
C VAL A 139 -2.74 -1.93 5.70
N ALA A 140 -3.60 -1.03 5.21
CA ALA A 140 -3.83 0.26 5.83
C ALA A 140 -4.69 0.17 7.10
N VAL A 141 -5.73 -0.68 7.11
CA VAL A 141 -6.66 -0.77 8.24
C VAL A 141 -5.96 -1.27 9.51
N PRO A 142 -5.15 -2.35 9.49
CA PRO A 142 -4.39 -2.74 10.69
C PRO A 142 -3.49 -1.62 11.23
N ALA A 143 -2.83 -0.86 10.36
CA ALA A 143 -1.98 0.25 10.77
C ALA A 143 -2.80 1.41 11.36
N LEU A 144 -4.01 1.65 10.84
CA LEU A 144 -4.95 2.63 11.40
C LEU A 144 -5.44 2.21 12.79
N VAL A 145 -5.83 0.94 12.95
CA VAL A 145 -6.26 0.36 14.22
C VAL A 145 -5.15 0.45 15.28
N GLU A 146 -3.90 0.21 14.89
CA GLU A 146 -2.75 0.30 15.80
C GLU A 146 -2.34 1.75 16.10
N GLY A 147 -2.33 2.61 15.08
CA GLY A 147 -1.79 3.97 15.17
C GLY A 147 -2.76 5.02 15.71
N CYS A 148 -4.07 4.82 15.53
CA CYS A 148 -5.11 5.80 15.88
C CYS A 148 -6.42 5.16 16.38
N PRO A 149 -6.41 4.15 17.28
CA PRO A 149 -7.62 3.46 17.71
C PRO A 149 -8.68 4.41 18.31
N GLU A 150 -8.24 5.49 18.97
CA GLU A 150 -9.10 6.49 19.60
C GLU A 150 -10.02 7.24 18.62
N VAL A 151 -9.74 7.19 17.31
CA VAL A 151 -10.62 7.76 16.28
C VAL A 151 -11.99 7.08 16.30
N PHE A 152 -12.05 5.81 16.69
CA PHE A 152 -13.27 4.99 16.72
C PHE A 152 -14.00 5.03 18.07
N ASP A 153 -13.47 5.75 19.08
CA ASP A 153 -14.13 5.89 20.37
C ASP A 153 -15.48 6.60 20.24
N GLY A 154 -16.50 6.01 20.88
CA GLY A 154 -17.87 6.52 20.91
C GLY A 154 -18.67 6.32 19.62
N VAL A 155 -18.13 5.60 18.63
CA VAL A 155 -18.84 5.24 17.38
C VAL A 155 -19.61 3.94 17.61
N GLU A 156 -20.94 3.94 17.50
CA GLU A 156 -21.75 2.71 17.60
C GLU A 156 -22.20 2.18 16.23
N SER A 157 -22.32 3.06 15.24
CA SER A 157 -22.54 2.68 13.84
C SER A 157 -21.66 3.50 12.90
N MET A 158 -21.20 2.86 11.84
CA MET A 158 -20.31 3.47 10.85
C MET A 158 -20.73 3.08 9.44
N VAL A 159 -20.82 4.06 8.55
CA VAL A 159 -20.97 3.83 7.11
C VAL A 159 -19.61 3.98 6.44
N ASP A 160 -19.20 2.96 5.68
CA ASP A 160 -18.03 2.99 4.79
C ASP A 160 -18.53 3.40 3.40
N VAL A 161 -18.24 4.64 3.00
CA VAL A 161 -18.74 5.26 1.75
C VAL A 161 -17.72 5.03 0.66
N GLY A 162 -18.10 4.35 -0.43
CA GLY A 162 -17.16 3.83 -1.41
C GLY A 162 -16.39 2.62 -0.88
N GLY A 163 -17.02 1.81 -0.02
CA GLY A 163 -16.36 0.74 0.73
C GLY A 163 -16.03 -0.53 -0.09
N GLY A 164 -16.34 -0.55 -1.39
CA GLY A 164 -16.05 -1.64 -2.29
C GLY A 164 -16.68 -2.96 -1.86
N ASP A 165 -15.88 -4.02 -1.82
CA ASP A 165 -16.29 -5.34 -1.33
C ASP A 165 -16.53 -5.41 0.20
N GLY A 166 -16.30 -4.31 0.92
CA GLY A 166 -16.47 -4.21 2.38
C GLY A 166 -15.29 -4.75 3.18
N THR A 167 -14.16 -5.09 2.55
CA THR A 167 -12.98 -5.62 3.26
C THR A 167 -12.48 -4.65 4.33
N ALA A 168 -12.42 -3.35 4.06
CA ALA A 168 -11.96 -2.35 5.03
C ALA A 168 -12.88 -2.31 6.26
N LEU A 169 -14.18 -2.11 6.06
CA LEU A 169 -15.17 -2.12 7.12
C LEU A 169 -15.19 -3.43 7.92
N ARG A 170 -15.06 -4.59 7.27
CA ARG A 170 -14.95 -5.89 7.96
C ARG A 170 -13.77 -5.92 8.92
N LEU A 171 -12.59 -5.47 8.48
CA LEU A 171 -11.40 -5.43 9.34
C LEU A 171 -11.59 -4.48 10.53
N LEU A 172 -12.28 -3.34 10.31
CA LEU A 172 -12.63 -2.40 11.38
C LEU A 172 -13.63 -2.99 12.38
N VAL A 173 -14.70 -3.65 11.92
CA VAL A 173 -15.68 -4.32 12.79
C VAL A 173 -15.06 -5.48 13.55
N GLN A 174 -14.10 -6.21 12.96
CA GLN A 174 -13.34 -7.23 13.68
C GLN A 174 -12.46 -6.64 14.79
N ALA A 175 -11.85 -5.48 14.55
CA ALA A 175 -11.04 -4.77 15.55
C ALA A 175 -11.89 -4.08 16.62
N PHE A 176 -13.09 -3.62 16.27
CA PHE A 176 -14.00 -2.86 17.11
C PHE A 176 -15.42 -3.48 17.07
N PRO A 177 -15.66 -4.64 17.72
CA PRO A 177 -16.88 -5.43 17.56
C PRO A 177 -18.18 -4.76 18.03
N TRP A 178 -18.10 -3.61 18.71
CA TRP A 178 -19.26 -2.81 19.10
C TRP A 178 -19.82 -1.96 17.96
N ILE A 179 -19.05 -1.75 16.89
CA ILE A 179 -19.46 -0.95 15.73
C ILE A 179 -20.35 -1.80 14.83
N ARG A 180 -21.55 -1.30 14.52
CA ARG A 180 -22.40 -1.83 13.44
C ARG A 180 -22.01 -1.16 12.12
N GLY A 181 -21.54 -1.93 11.16
CA GLY A 181 -21.06 -1.44 9.88
C GLY A 181 -22.14 -1.41 8.79
N ILE A 182 -22.13 -0.36 7.97
CA ILE A 182 -22.85 -0.29 6.69
C ILE A 182 -21.81 -0.11 5.58
N ASN A 183 -21.57 -1.13 4.76
CA ASN A 183 -20.77 -0.99 3.55
C ASN A 183 -21.64 -0.37 2.45
N PHE A 184 -21.29 0.82 1.98
CA PHE A 184 -22.06 1.58 1.02
C PHE A 184 -21.26 1.85 -0.26
N ASP A 185 -21.73 1.33 -1.38
CA ASP A 185 -21.10 1.48 -2.70
C ASP A 185 -22.15 1.43 -3.81
N LEU A 186 -21.74 1.49 -5.07
CA LEU A 186 -22.61 1.32 -6.23
C LEU A 186 -23.35 -0.03 -6.17
N PRO A 187 -24.60 -0.11 -6.66
CA PRO A 187 -25.40 -1.34 -6.58
C PRO A 187 -24.70 -2.57 -7.16
N HIS A 188 -23.99 -2.43 -8.28
CA HIS A 188 -23.30 -3.55 -8.92
C HIS A 188 -22.13 -4.07 -8.07
N VAL A 189 -21.45 -3.20 -7.32
CA VAL A 189 -20.31 -3.53 -6.44
C VAL A 189 -20.79 -4.31 -5.22
N VAL A 190 -21.76 -3.77 -4.47
CA VAL A 190 -22.23 -4.42 -3.25
C VAL A 190 -23.00 -5.71 -3.52
N SER A 191 -23.57 -5.89 -4.71
CA SER A 191 -24.35 -7.09 -5.06
C SER A 191 -23.53 -8.39 -5.07
N VAL A 192 -22.21 -8.28 -5.20
CA VAL A 192 -21.26 -9.41 -5.22
C VAL A 192 -20.37 -9.45 -3.96
N ALA A 193 -20.59 -8.54 -3.01
CA ALA A 193 -19.88 -8.52 -1.75
C ALA A 193 -20.24 -9.75 -0.89
N LEU A 194 -19.26 -10.26 -0.14
CA LEU A 194 -19.46 -11.43 0.71
C LEU A 194 -20.10 -11.02 2.03
N ASP A 195 -21.19 -11.70 2.41
CA ASP A 195 -21.84 -11.50 3.70
C ASP A 195 -20.84 -11.59 4.86
N CYS A 196 -20.91 -10.62 5.76
CA CYS A 196 -20.06 -10.56 6.94
C CYS A 196 -20.89 -10.23 8.19
N VAL A 197 -20.60 -10.91 9.29
CA VAL A 197 -21.23 -10.61 10.58
C VAL A 197 -20.89 -9.18 10.99
N GLY A 198 -21.93 -8.41 11.34
CA GLY A 198 -21.79 -7.02 11.79
C GLY A 198 -21.67 -5.99 10.66
N VAL A 199 -21.75 -6.40 9.39
CA VAL A 199 -21.73 -5.51 8.22
C VAL A 199 -22.98 -5.73 7.38
N GLU A 200 -23.68 -4.64 7.05
CA GLU A 200 -24.79 -4.62 6.08
C GLU A 200 -24.30 -4.00 4.77
N HIS A 201 -24.63 -4.60 3.63
CA HIS A 201 -24.28 -4.10 2.31
C HIS A 201 -25.45 -3.30 1.72
N VAL A 202 -25.20 -2.03 1.35
CA VAL A 202 -26.22 -1.11 0.84
C VAL A 202 -25.76 -0.49 -0.46
N GLY A 203 -26.55 -0.67 -1.52
CA GLY A 203 -26.26 -0.09 -2.84
C GLY A 203 -26.83 1.32 -2.98
N GLY A 204 -26.07 2.25 -3.55
CA GLY A 204 -26.56 3.57 -3.88
C GLY A 204 -25.50 4.48 -4.50
N ASP A 205 -25.80 5.77 -4.52
CA ASP A 205 -24.93 6.82 -5.05
C ASP A 205 -24.63 7.85 -3.95
N MET A 206 -23.34 8.02 -3.63
CA MET A 206 -22.86 8.94 -2.60
C MET A 206 -23.10 10.41 -2.92
N PHE A 207 -23.26 10.78 -4.20
CA PHE A 207 -23.65 12.14 -4.59
C PHE A 207 -25.13 12.40 -4.29
N ALA A 208 -25.97 11.37 -4.28
CA ALA A 208 -27.38 11.47 -3.95
C ALA A 208 -27.62 11.47 -2.43
N SER A 209 -27.16 10.42 -1.74
CA SER A 209 -27.36 10.24 -0.30
C SER A 209 -26.40 9.23 0.31
N VAL A 210 -26.08 9.41 1.60
CA VAL A 210 -25.29 8.47 2.40
C VAL A 210 -26.15 7.90 3.53
N PRO A 211 -26.13 6.57 3.80
CA PRO A 211 -26.83 5.97 4.93
C PRO A 211 -26.48 6.60 6.28
N LYS A 212 -27.48 6.76 7.16
CA LYS A 212 -27.28 7.38 8.48
C LYS A 212 -26.48 6.47 9.41
N ALA A 213 -25.44 7.02 10.02
CA ALA A 213 -24.59 6.34 10.99
C ALA A 213 -23.97 7.34 11.97
N ASP A 214 -23.37 6.89 13.09
CA ASP A 214 -22.64 7.79 13.99
C ASP A 214 -21.36 8.34 13.34
N ALA A 215 -20.74 7.61 12.41
CA ALA A 215 -19.58 8.06 11.65
C ALA A 215 -19.68 7.67 10.16
N ALA A 216 -19.08 8.49 9.30
CA ALA A 216 -18.80 8.15 7.90
C ALA A 216 -17.30 7.92 7.72
N TYR A 217 -16.92 6.81 7.10
CA TYR A 217 -15.54 6.42 6.81
C TYR A 217 -15.35 6.44 5.29
N LEU A 218 -14.27 7.06 4.83
CA LEU A 218 -13.86 7.09 3.42
C LEU A 218 -12.38 6.74 3.34
N MET A 219 -12.02 5.74 2.53
CA MET A 219 -10.64 5.33 2.33
C MET A 219 -10.37 5.19 0.83
N CYS A 220 -9.44 6.00 0.30
CA CYS A 220 -9.13 6.03 -1.14
C CYS A 220 -10.39 6.23 -1.99
N VAL A 221 -11.12 7.33 -1.71
CA VAL A 221 -12.36 7.70 -2.41
C VAL A 221 -12.30 9.14 -2.87
N LEU A 222 -11.91 10.06 -1.99
CA LEU A 222 -11.95 11.48 -2.29
C LEU A 222 -10.82 11.90 -3.23
N HIS A 223 -9.75 11.12 -3.33
CA HIS A 223 -8.71 11.36 -4.31
C HIS A 223 -9.14 11.14 -5.77
N ASP A 224 -10.28 10.47 -6.01
CA ASP A 224 -10.79 10.23 -7.36
C ASP A 224 -11.55 11.42 -7.96
N TRP A 225 -11.86 12.42 -7.13
CA TRP A 225 -12.77 13.52 -7.45
C TRP A 225 -12.11 14.88 -7.31
N ASP A 226 -12.64 15.90 -8.01
CA ASP A 226 -12.21 17.27 -7.81
C ASP A 226 -12.67 17.86 -6.46
N ASP A 227 -12.27 19.10 -6.18
CA ASP A 227 -12.59 19.75 -4.89
C ASP A 227 -14.10 20.00 -4.74
N ASP A 228 -14.82 20.35 -5.81
CA ASP A 228 -16.26 20.62 -5.76
C ASP A 228 -17.06 19.33 -5.54
N GLU A 229 -16.67 18.25 -6.20
CA GLU A 229 -17.23 16.91 -6.05
C GLU A 229 -16.95 16.35 -4.64
N CYS A 230 -15.73 16.51 -4.13
CA CYS A 230 -15.40 16.17 -2.74
C CYS A 230 -16.28 16.92 -1.75
N ILE A 231 -16.49 18.23 -1.95
CA ILE A 231 -17.34 19.05 -1.08
C ILE A 231 -18.79 18.54 -1.11
N GLN A 232 -19.30 18.10 -2.26
CA GLN A 232 -20.63 17.52 -2.37
C GLN A 232 -20.74 16.21 -1.58
N ILE A 233 -19.80 15.28 -1.78
CA ILE A 233 -19.75 13.99 -1.06
C ILE A 233 -19.67 14.22 0.45
N LEU A 234 -18.79 15.12 0.89
CA LEU A 234 -18.60 15.42 2.31
C LEU A 234 -19.81 16.10 2.95
N ARG A 235 -20.57 16.93 2.20
CA ARG A 235 -21.85 17.46 2.66
C ARG A 235 -22.88 16.35 2.86
N LYS A 236 -22.94 15.35 1.98
CA LYS A 236 -23.80 14.17 2.16
C LYS A 236 -23.39 13.33 3.37
N CYS A 237 -22.10 13.12 3.57
CA CYS A 237 -21.59 12.49 4.78
C CYS A 237 -21.98 13.27 6.04
N LYS A 238 -21.87 14.60 6.01
CA LYS A 238 -22.27 15.47 7.13
C LYS A 238 -23.76 15.42 7.43
N GLU A 239 -24.62 15.29 6.41
CA GLU A 239 -26.07 15.10 6.57
C GLU A 239 -26.41 13.74 7.20
N ALA A 240 -25.59 12.72 6.96
CA ALA A 240 -25.78 11.35 7.43
C ALA A 240 -25.38 11.13 8.90
N ILE A 241 -24.51 12.00 9.45
CA ILE A 241 -23.98 11.86 10.83
C ILE A 241 -24.67 12.81 11.84
N PRO A 242 -24.68 12.47 13.14
CA PRO A 242 -25.21 13.35 14.18
C PRO A 242 -24.42 14.67 14.29
N LYS A 243 -25.11 15.81 14.42
CA LYS A 243 -24.47 17.14 14.47
C LYS A 243 -23.49 17.34 15.63
N ASP A 244 -23.80 16.76 16.79
CA ASP A 244 -23.07 17.07 18.03
C ASP A 244 -21.94 16.08 18.34
N LYS A 245 -22.02 14.85 17.84
CA LYS A 245 -21.07 13.76 18.13
C LYS A 245 -20.54 13.02 16.90
N GLY A 246 -21.12 13.28 15.72
CA GLY A 246 -20.76 12.59 14.49
C GLY A 246 -19.40 13.02 13.99
N LYS A 247 -18.72 12.12 13.28
CA LYS A 247 -17.42 12.41 12.66
C LYS A 247 -17.32 11.80 11.25
N VAL A 248 -16.56 12.46 10.40
CA VAL A 248 -16.09 11.88 9.13
C VAL A 248 -14.63 11.50 9.31
N ILE A 249 -14.28 10.28 8.93
CA ILE A 249 -12.94 9.71 9.01
C ILE A 249 -12.46 9.50 7.58
N ILE A 250 -11.38 10.17 7.20
CA ILE A 250 -10.82 10.13 5.84
C ILE A 250 -9.44 9.50 5.92
N VAL A 251 -9.19 8.50 5.10
CA VAL A 251 -7.89 7.81 4.99
C VAL A 251 -7.40 7.95 3.56
N GLU A 252 -6.47 8.89 3.36
CA GLU A 252 -5.92 9.25 2.05
C GLU A 252 -4.42 9.50 2.14
N ALA A 253 -3.74 9.48 1.00
CA ALA A 253 -2.41 10.03 0.92
C ALA A 253 -2.47 11.56 1.04
N VAL A 254 -1.46 12.15 1.67
CA VAL A 254 -1.31 13.60 1.81
C VAL A 254 0.03 13.99 1.22
N VAL A 255 0.01 14.71 0.12
CA VAL A 255 1.22 15.23 -0.55
C VAL A 255 1.62 16.49 0.18
N GLU A 256 2.80 16.53 0.80
CA GLU A 256 3.32 17.75 1.40
C GLU A 256 4.48 18.25 0.54
N GLU A 257 4.44 19.53 0.17
CA GLU A 257 5.55 20.20 -0.49
C GLU A 257 6.72 20.31 0.52
N ASP A 258 7.94 19.96 0.09
CA ASP A 258 9.21 20.14 0.83
C ASP A 258 9.50 19.24 2.04
N ASN A 259 8.84 18.08 2.20
CA ASN A 259 9.08 17.25 3.39
C ASN A 259 10.27 16.27 3.33
N ASN A 260 10.96 16.15 2.19
CA ASN A 260 12.12 15.25 2.00
C ASN A 260 11.91 13.86 2.64
N ASP A 261 10.67 13.35 2.55
CA ASP A 261 10.23 12.07 3.11
C ASP A 261 10.35 11.00 2.04
N LYS A 262 10.76 9.79 2.43
CA LYS A 262 11.04 8.68 1.50
C LYS A 262 9.82 8.20 0.73
N LEU A 263 8.63 8.53 1.24
CA LEU A 263 7.35 8.20 0.60
C LEU A 263 6.86 9.28 -0.34
N GLU A 264 7.57 10.41 -0.46
CA GLU A 264 7.23 11.50 -1.37
C GLU A 264 7.02 10.98 -2.80
N PHE A 265 7.98 10.20 -3.31
CA PHE A 265 7.87 9.61 -4.64
C PHE A 265 6.60 8.76 -4.81
N VAL A 266 6.22 7.97 -3.79
CA VAL A 266 5.03 7.10 -3.84
C VAL A 266 3.76 7.95 -3.91
N ARG A 267 3.67 8.99 -3.08
CA ARG A 267 2.52 9.91 -3.04
C ARG A 267 2.40 10.68 -4.36
N LEU A 268 3.51 11.14 -4.93
CA LEU A 268 3.53 11.80 -6.24
C LEU A 268 3.12 10.85 -7.37
N MET A 269 3.56 9.59 -7.32
CA MET A 269 3.11 8.59 -8.30
C MET A 269 1.62 8.28 -8.17
N MET A 270 1.09 8.26 -6.95
CA MET A 270 -0.35 8.08 -6.71
C MET A 270 -1.16 9.23 -7.32
N ASP A 271 -0.66 10.47 -7.22
CA ASP A 271 -1.25 11.61 -7.91
C ASP A 271 -1.25 11.45 -9.44
N MET A 272 -0.16 10.92 -10.02
CA MET A 272 -0.11 10.63 -11.45
C MET A 272 -1.07 9.50 -11.86
N VAL A 273 -1.28 8.51 -10.99
CA VAL A 273 -2.29 7.44 -11.18
C VAL A 273 -3.68 8.07 -11.23
N MET A 274 -4.02 8.95 -10.29
CA MET A 274 -5.30 9.69 -10.29
C MET A 274 -5.47 10.50 -11.57
N MET A 275 -4.43 11.20 -12.02
CA MET A 275 -4.46 11.96 -13.28
C MET A 275 -4.67 11.08 -14.52
N ALA A 276 -4.11 9.86 -14.53
CA ALA A 276 -4.22 8.93 -15.65
C ALA A 276 -5.58 8.22 -15.70
N HIS A 277 -6.14 7.87 -14.54
CA HIS A 277 -7.29 6.96 -14.46
C HIS A 277 -8.62 7.64 -14.20
N THR A 278 -8.61 8.81 -13.56
CA THR A 278 -9.84 9.51 -13.17
C THR A 278 -10.03 10.78 -13.99
N ASN A 279 -11.26 11.28 -14.00
CA ASN A 279 -11.59 12.46 -14.80
C ASN A 279 -10.99 13.74 -14.23
N LYS A 280 -10.90 13.85 -12.89
CA LYS A 280 -10.43 15.06 -12.20
C LYS A 280 -9.77 14.81 -10.84
N GLY A 281 -9.56 13.55 -10.47
CA GLY A 281 -8.94 13.17 -9.22
C GLY A 281 -7.52 13.70 -9.09
N LYS A 282 -7.13 13.88 -7.83
CA LYS A 282 -5.80 14.34 -7.41
C LYS A 282 -5.55 13.94 -5.97
N GLU A 283 -4.28 13.76 -5.64
CA GLU A 283 -3.85 13.82 -4.26
C GLU A 283 -3.84 15.27 -3.77
N ARG A 284 -3.97 15.46 -2.46
CA ARG A 284 -4.10 16.79 -1.85
C ARG A 284 -3.08 17.05 -0.76
N THR A 285 -2.68 18.30 -0.67
CA THR A 285 -1.92 18.82 0.47
C THR A 285 -2.79 18.99 1.71
N SER A 286 -2.18 19.10 2.89
CA SER A 286 -2.93 19.44 4.13
C SER A 286 -3.71 20.75 4.03
N LYS A 287 -3.20 21.73 3.27
CA LYS A 287 -3.89 23.01 3.03
C LYS A 287 -5.13 22.84 2.16
N GLU A 288 -5.04 22.04 1.10
CA GLU A 288 -6.18 21.72 0.24
C GLU A 288 -7.24 20.89 0.99
N TRP A 289 -6.82 19.92 1.80
CA TRP A 289 -7.72 19.19 2.68
C TRP A 289 -8.46 20.13 3.65
N ALA A 290 -7.74 21.08 4.27
CA ALA A 290 -8.35 22.07 5.15
C ALA A 290 -9.40 22.93 4.42
N TYR A 291 -9.14 23.32 3.17
CA TYR A 291 -10.08 24.04 2.33
C TYR A 291 -11.34 23.21 2.05
N VAL A 292 -11.19 22.01 1.50
CA VAL A 292 -12.30 21.10 1.15
C VAL A 292 -13.17 20.80 2.38
N LEU A 293 -12.56 20.52 3.53
CA LEU A 293 -13.28 20.26 4.79
C LEU A 293 -14.04 21.49 5.30
N SER A 294 -13.43 22.68 5.22
CA SER A 294 -14.06 23.95 5.61
C SER A 294 -15.29 24.25 4.74
N GLU A 295 -15.17 24.13 3.43
CA GLU A 295 -16.26 24.40 2.46
C GLU A 295 -17.38 23.35 2.52
N SER A 296 -17.06 22.15 3.02
CA SER A 296 -18.03 21.12 3.39
C SER A 296 -18.75 21.41 4.71
N GLY A 297 -18.31 22.46 5.43
CA GLY A 297 -18.90 22.96 6.66
C GLY A 297 -18.37 22.28 7.92
N PHE A 298 -17.22 21.63 7.90
CA PHE A 298 -16.57 21.13 9.11
C PHE A 298 -15.78 22.26 9.77
N SER A 299 -16.17 22.64 10.99
CA SER A 299 -15.52 23.74 11.72
C SER A 299 -14.19 23.34 12.36
N ARG A 300 -13.91 22.04 12.46
CA ARG A 300 -12.71 21.47 13.08
C ARG A 300 -12.29 20.22 12.31
N HIS A 301 -11.00 20.07 12.08
CA HIS A 301 -10.40 18.85 11.56
C HIS A 301 -9.07 18.57 12.26
N THR A 302 -8.58 17.35 12.14
CA THR A 302 -7.26 16.95 12.65
C THR A 302 -6.67 15.95 11.67
N ILE A 303 -5.43 16.17 11.26
CA ILE A 303 -4.69 15.27 10.38
C ILE A 303 -3.70 14.50 11.26
N LYS A 304 -3.74 13.17 11.18
CA LYS A 304 -2.81 12.27 11.87
C LYS A 304 -2.09 11.42 10.84
N ASN A 305 -0.76 11.42 10.91
CA ASN A 305 0.04 10.54 10.08
C ASN A 305 -0.03 9.11 10.60
N VAL A 306 -0.72 8.24 9.87
CA VAL A 306 -0.72 6.80 10.11
C VAL A 306 0.48 6.20 9.41
N LYS A 307 1.35 5.52 10.15
CA LYS A 307 2.51 4.81 9.59
C LYS A 307 2.09 3.46 9.00
N ALA A 308 1.17 3.48 8.04
CA ALA A 308 0.81 2.31 7.23
C ALA A 308 1.99 1.83 6.37
N VAL A 309 2.91 2.76 6.08
CA VAL A 309 4.09 2.59 5.25
C VAL A 309 5.23 3.32 5.97
N GLN A 310 6.31 2.63 6.34
CA GLN A 310 7.33 3.19 7.23
C GLN A 310 8.55 3.72 6.45
N SER A 311 9.15 4.82 6.91
CA SER A 311 10.36 5.41 6.31
C SER A 311 11.62 4.80 6.92
N TRP A 312 12.53 4.33 6.07
CA TRP A 312 13.69 3.49 6.41
C TRP A 312 14.99 4.15 6.01
N VAL A 313 15.87 4.56 6.94
CA VAL A 313 17.05 5.40 6.61
C VAL A 313 18.08 4.52 5.93
N LEU A 314 18.69 3.57 6.63
CA LEU A 314 19.81 2.78 6.10
C LEU A 314 19.40 1.72 5.07
N HIS A 315 18.12 1.57 4.83
CA HIS A 315 17.53 0.69 3.84
C HIS A 315 17.81 1.09 2.38
N ASP A 316 17.95 2.38 2.09
CA ASP A 316 18.03 2.88 0.71
C ASP A 316 19.43 2.75 0.08
N TRP A 317 20.41 2.36 0.89
CA TRP A 317 21.82 2.29 0.52
C TRP A 317 22.32 0.85 0.50
N ASP A 318 23.23 0.56 -0.42
CA ASP A 318 23.97 -0.70 -0.40
C ASP A 318 24.90 -0.78 0.82
N ASP A 319 25.53 -1.94 1.04
CA ASP A 319 26.38 -2.16 2.22
C ASP A 319 27.54 -1.15 2.29
N ASP A 320 28.13 -0.80 1.14
CA ASP A 320 29.26 0.14 1.07
C ASP A 320 28.83 1.56 1.46
N GLU A 321 27.70 2.03 0.92
CA GLU A 321 27.11 3.32 1.23
C GLU A 321 26.67 3.41 2.70
N CYS A 322 26.06 2.35 3.24
CA CYS A 322 25.75 2.24 4.66
C CYS A 322 27.00 2.31 5.54
N ILE A 323 28.06 1.59 5.17
CA ILE A 323 29.32 1.60 5.92
C ILE A 323 29.92 3.01 5.95
N GLN A 324 29.86 3.75 4.85
CA GLN A 324 30.35 5.13 4.79
C GLN A 324 29.56 6.06 5.72
N ILE A 325 28.23 5.96 5.73
CA ILE A 325 27.36 6.75 6.61
C ILE A 325 27.67 6.43 8.07
N LEU A 326 27.72 5.15 8.41
CA LEU A 326 27.94 4.68 9.77
C LEU A 326 29.35 5.00 10.28
N ARG A 327 30.36 5.00 9.40
CA ARG A 327 31.72 5.45 9.75
C ARG A 327 31.75 6.93 10.13
N LYS A 328 31.01 7.79 9.40
CA LYS A 328 30.86 9.20 9.78
C LYS A 328 30.14 9.35 11.13
N CYS A 329 29.10 8.56 11.38
CA CYS A 329 28.45 8.53 12.68
C CYS A 329 29.41 8.09 13.81
N ARG A 330 30.24 7.07 13.55
CA ARG A 330 31.26 6.57 14.47
C ARG A 330 32.31 7.64 14.81
N GLU A 331 32.73 8.43 13.82
CA GLU A 331 33.67 9.55 14.02
C GLU A 331 33.06 10.70 14.85
N ALA A 332 31.75 10.90 14.77
CA ALA A 332 31.04 11.97 15.45
C ALA A 332 30.72 11.67 16.93
N ILE A 333 30.82 10.41 17.38
CA ILE A 333 30.47 10.01 18.75
C ILE A 333 31.71 9.81 19.66
N PRO A 334 31.62 10.09 20.97
CA PRO A 334 32.73 9.88 21.90
C PRO A 334 33.12 8.40 21.99
N LYS A 335 34.42 8.09 21.88
CA LYS A 335 34.96 6.71 21.86
C LYS A 335 34.56 5.88 23.09
N ASP A 336 34.41 6.51 24.25
CA ASP A 336 34.32 5.78 25.53
C ASP A 336 32.89 5.65 26.05
N LYS A 337 31.93 6.42 25.49
CA LYS A 337 30.55 6.53 26.00
C LYS A 337 29.49 6.72 24.92
N GLY A 338 29.88 6.99 23.68
CA GLY A 338 28.97 7.18 22.57
C GLY A 338 28.38 5.85 22.10
N LYS A 339 27.16 5.91 21.57
CA LYS A 339 26.56 4.82 20.80
C LYS A 339 25.73 5.41 19.67
N VAL A 340 25.65 4.70 18.56
CA VAL A 340 24.67 5.01 17.51
C VAL A 340 23.45 4.14 17.77
N ILE A 341 22.28 4.77 17.81
CA ILE A 341 21.00 4.07 17.86
C ILE A 341 20.43 4.12 16.46
N ILE A 342 20.30 2.96 15.85
CA ILE A 342 19.70 2.76 14.54
C ILE A 342 18.33 2.14 14.77
N VAL A 343 17.32 2.69 14.13
CA VAL A 343 15.94 2.19 14.22
C VAL A 343 15.55 1.76 12.82
N GLU A 344 15.85 0.50 12.50
CA GLU A 344 15.70 -0.05 11.16
C GLU A 344 15.07 -1.43 11.21
N ALA A 345 14.52 -1.86 10.08
CA ALA A 345 14.02 -3.20 9.91
C ALA A 345 15.18 -4.19 9.95
N VAL A 346 14.94 -5.30 10.65
CA VAL A 346 15.81 -6.46 10.64
C VAL A 346 14.97 -7.62 10.16
N VAL A 347 15.31 -8.15 8.99
CA VAL A 347 14.60 -9.27 8.38
C VAL A 347 15.22 -10.55 8.94
N GLU A 348 14.49 -11.25 9.79
CA GLU A 348 14.88 -12.57 10.28
C GLU A 348 14.32 -13.63 9.33
N GLU A 349 15.09 -14.65 8.98
CA GLU A 349 14.70 -15.63 7.95
C GLU A 349 13.44 -16.47 8.31
N ASP A 350 12.91 -16.37 9.55
CA ASP A 350 11.80 -17.20 10.06
C ASP A 350 10.87 -16.49 11.08
N ASN A 351 10.53 -15.21 10.90
CA ASN A 351 9.69 -14.51 11.89
C ASN A 351 8.34 -14.05 11.33
N ASN A 352 7.26 -14.71 11.75
CA ASN A 352 5.89 -14.49 11.28
C ASN A 352 5.26 -13.23 11.91
N ASP A 353 5.84 -12.05 11.65
CA ASP A 353 5.38 -10.77 12.18
C ASP A 353 4.42 -10.05 11.19
N LYS A 354 3.37 -9.41 11.71
CA LYS A 354 2.42 -8.61 10.92
C LYS A 354 3.09 -7.44 10.20
N LEU A 355 4.21 -6.98 10.74
CA LEU A 355 4.90 -5.75 10.36
C LEU A 355 5.95 -5.94 9.23
N GLU A 356 6.39 -7.17 8.97
CA GLU A 356 7.29 -7.51 7.85
C GLU A 356 6.66 -7.16 6.48
N TYR A 357 5.33 -7.24 6.39
CA TYR A 357 4.54 -7.00 5.18
C TYR A 357 4.71 -5.59 4.61
N VAL A 358 4.71 -4.58 5.49
CA VAL A 358 4.80 -3.17 5.12
C VAL A 358 6.19 -2.82 4.57
N ARG A 359 7.24 -3.48 5.08
CA ARG A 359 8.64 -3.33 4.62
C ARG A 359 8.79 -3.74 3.16
N LEU A 360 8.15 -4.84 2.80
CA LEU A 360 8.30 -5.48 1.50
C LEU A 360 7.48 -4.79 0.39
N MET A 361 6.33 -4.20 0.74
CA MET A 361 5.55 -3.40 -0.21
C MET A 361 6.35 -2.17 -0.68
N LEU A 362 7.10 -1.55 0.23
CA LEU A 362 8.01 -0.47 -0.11
C LEU A 362 9.18 -0.91 -0.99
N ASP A 363 9.75 -2.09 -0.74
CA ASP A 363 10.76 -2.67 -1.62
C ASP A 363 10.26 -2.83 -3.06
N MET A 364 9.00 -3.23 -3.27
CA MET A 364 8.44 -3.32 -4.62
C MET A 364 8.39 -1.98 -5.34
N VAL A 365 8.00 -0.93 -4.62
CA VAL A 365 7.89 0.44 -5.15
C VAL A 365 9.28 1.07 -5.32
N MET A 366 10.19 0.84 -4.38
CA MET A 366 11.55 1.38 -4.39
C MET A 366 12.44 0.68 -5.40
N MET A 367 12.32 -0.63 -5.63
CA MET A 367 13.08 -1.27 -6.71
C MET A 367 12.72 -0.73 -8.10
N ALA A 368 11.52 -0.19 -8.29
CA ALA A 368 11.17 0.48 -9.52
C ALA A 368 11.88 1.85 -9.69
N HIS A 369 12.46 2.43 -8.62
CA HIS A 369 12.89 3.84 -8.59
C HIS A 369 14.24 4.13 -7.88
N THR A 370 14.82 3.20 -7.12
CA THR A 370 16.17 3.27 -6.53
C THR A 370 16.95 2.01 -6.88
N ASN A 371 18.20 2.18 -7.32
CA ASN A 371 18.97 1.10 -7.94
C ASN A 371 19.74 0.20 -6.95
N LYS A 372 19.78 0.54 -5.64
CA LYS A 372 20.77 -0.04 -4.70
C LYS A 372 20.28 -0.43 -3.30
N GLY A 373 19.09 0.02 -2.86
CA GLY A 373 18.56 -0.27 -1.52
C GLY A 373 18.38 -1.77 -1.21
N LYS A 374 18.47 -2.12 0.08
CA LYS A 374 18.35 -3.50 0.59
C LYS A 374 18.00 -3.54 2.08
N GLU A 375 17.02 -4.36 2.44
CA GLU A 375 16.82 -4.83 3.81
C GLU A 375 17.92 -5.79 4.28
N ARG A 376 18.32 -5.69 5.56
CA ARG A 376 19.41 -6.48 6.13
C ARG A 376 18.93 -7.44 7.21
N THR A 377 19.43 -8.66 7.16
CA THR A 377 19.32 -9.63 8.25
C THR A 377 20.15 -9.21 9.46
N SER A 378 19.91 -9.82 10.62
CA SER A 378 20.76 -9.63 11.81
C SER A 378 22.25 -9.87 11.53
N LYS A 379 22.56 -10.84 10.64
CA LYS A 379 23.94 -11.15 10.22
C LYS A 379 24.54 -10.06 9.33
N GLU A 380 23.74 -9.53 8.40
CA GLU A 380 24.19 -8.45 7.50
C GLU A 380 24.35 -7.13 8.26
N TRP A 381 23.49 -6.86 9.24
CA TRP A 381 23.68 -5.76 10.19
C TRP A 381 24.96 -5.89 10.99
N ALA A 382 25.26 -7.09 11.51
CA ALA A 382 26.51 -7.34 12.22
C ALA A 382 27.74 -7.05 11.35
N TYR A 383 27.71 -7.46 10.07
CA TYR A 383 28.76 -7.17 9.10
C TYR A 383 28.94 -5.67 8.87
N VAL A 384 27.87 -4.97 8.49
CA VAL A 384 27.90 -3.53 8.20
C VAL A 384 28.39 -2.71 9.40
N LEU A 385 27.95 -3.04 10.62
CA LEU A 385 28.39 -2.36 11.85
C LEU A 385 29.86 -2.60 12.16
N SER A 386 30.34 -3.84 12.00
CA SER A 386 31.75 -4.20 12.19
C SER A 386 32.65 -3.40 11.24
N GLU A 387 32.33 -3.38 9.95
CA GLU A 387 33.10 -2.67 8.93
C GLU A 387 33.05 -1.13 9.08
N SER A 388 32.03 -0.65 9.81
CA SER A 388 31.87 0.77 10.16
C SER A 388 32.64 1.16 11.43
N GLY A 389 33.28 0.21 12.11
CA GLY A 389 34.10 0.44 13.30
C GLY A 389 33.32 0.43 14.61
N PHE A 390 32.22 -0.33 14.69
CA PHE A 390 31.51 -0.62 15.93
C PHE A 390 31.86 -2.03 16.42
N SER A 391 32.55 -2.11 17.57
CA SER A 391 33.04 -3.38 18.12
C SER A 391 31.95 -4.26 18.75
N ARG A 392 30.82 -3.66 19.15
CA ARG A 392 29.68 -4.37 19.74
C ARG A 392 28.37 -3.79 19.26
N HIS A 393 27.35 -4.63 19.13
CA HIS A 393 26.00 -4.18 18.86
C HIS A 393 24.97 -5.06 19.57
N THR A 394 23.77 -4.52 19.77
CA THR A 394 22.59 -5.28 20.22
C THR A 394 21.42 -4.96 19.32
N ILE A 395 20.72 -5.98 18.83
CA ILE A 395 19.48 -5.83 18.09
C ILE A 395 18.33 -6.22 19.02
N LYS A 396 17.40 -5.29 19.24
CA LYS A 396 16.21 -5.50 20.07
C LYS A 396 14.97 -5.37 19.22
N ASN A 397 14.21 -6.46 19.08
CA ASN A 397 12.90 -6.39 18.46
C ASN A 397 11.95 -5.61 19.39
N ILE A 398 11.28 -4.60 18.85
CA ILE A 398 10.23 -3.87 19.55
C ILE A 398 8.87 -4.27 18.97
N LYS A 399 7.77 -3.91 19.63
CA LYS A 399 6.40 -4.09 19.09
C LYS A 399 6.13 -3.06 17.99
N ALA A 400 7.01 -3.01 16.99
CA ALA A 400 6.94 -2.14 15.83
C ALA A 400 7.71 -2.79 14.68
N VAL A 401 7.60 -2.24 13.47
CA VAL A 401 8.26 -2.76 12.28
C VAL A 401 9.78 -2.55 12.36
N GLN A 402 10.32 -1.95 13.41
CA GLN A 402 11.76 -1.76 13.57
C GLN A 402 12.32 -2.70 14.63
N SER A 403 13.60 -3.00 14.49
CA SER A 403 14.42 -3.38 15.62
C SER A 403 15.26 -2.16 16.01
N VAL A 404 15.47 -1.99 17.32
CA VAL A 404 16.41 -1.01 17.81
C VAL A 404 17.78 -1.67 17.82
N ILE A 405 18.67 -1.19 16.96
CA ILE A 405 20.05 -1.62 16.88
C ILE A 405 20.90 -0.58 17.60
N GLU A 406 21.49 -0.98 18.72
CA GLU A 406 22.43 -0.13 19.45
C GLU A 406 23.85 -0.57 19.08
N ALA A 407 24.62 0.31 18.44
CA ALA A 407 25.99 0.06 18.01
C ALA A 407 26.98 0.88 18.86
N TYR A 408 28.01 0.21 19.37
CA TYR A 408 29.00 0.74 20.30
C TYR A 408 30.40 0.72 19.66
N PRO A 409 31.21 1.78 19.81
CA PRO A 409 32.58 1.85 19.30
C PRO A 409 33.44 0.64 19.62
#